data_AF-A0A150M3P2-F1
#
_entry.id   AF-A0A150M3P2-F1
#
_cell.length_a   1.000
_cell.length_b   1.000
_cell.length_c   1.000
_cell.angle_alpha   90.00
_cell.angle_beta   90.00
_cell.angle_gamma   90.00
#
_symmetry.space_group_name_H-M   'P 1'
#
loop_
_entity.id
_entity.type
_entity.pdbx_description
1 polymer ?
#
loop_
_entity_poly.entity_id
_entity_poly.type
_entity_poly.pdbx_seq_one_letter_code
_entity_poly.pdbx_strand_id
1 'polypeptide(L)'
;MELIVEKIKAFRYSFVHLLMTLLLFSRSFLDYENGIYVTLAFFLLINLTCFTSEYFLFRYYQKNKEKNSNKGYAIFISVQVFYTLLIFLLFKLVLFA
;
A
#
# COMPACT_ATOMS: atom_id res chain seq x y z
N MET A 1 21.58 -4.64 13.18
CA MET A 1 21.47 -4.70 11.70
C MET A 1 20.52 -5.83 11.27
N GLU A 2 20.70 -7.05 11.78
CA GLU A 2 19.84 -8.21 11.47
C GLU A 2 18.34 -7.99 11.75
N LEU A 3 17.99 -7.36 12.87
CA LEU A 3 16.59 -7.09 13.22
C LEU A 3 15.85 -6.19 12.22
N ILE A 4 16.58 -5.27 11.57
CA ILE A 4 16.02 -4.36 10.55
C ILE A 4 15.77 -5.13 9.26
N VAL A 5 16.72 -5.97 8.85
CA VAL A 5 16.62 -6.81 7.65
C VAL A 5 15.44 -7.78 7.75
N GLU A 6 15.24 -8.38 8.92
CA GLU A 6 14.12 -9.30 9.15
C GLU A 6 12.75 -8.59 9.10
N LYS A 7 12.66 -7.36 9.64
CA LYS A 7 11.45 -6.53 9.50
C LYS A 7 11.22 -6.14 8.04
N ILE A 8 12.25 -5.76 7.28
CA ILE A 8 12.11 -5.43 5.87
C ILE A 8 11.62 -6.64 5.05
N LYS A 9 12.15 -7.84 5.33
CA LYS A 9 11.67 -9.07 4.69
C LYS A 9 10.20 -9.36 5.00
N ALA A 10 9.77 -9.10 6.24
CA ALA A 10 8.39 -9.33 6.68
C ALA A 10 7.37 -8.42 5.98
N PHE A 11 7.78 -7.21 5.59
CA PHE A 11 6.94 -6.19 4.95
C PHE A 11 7.31 -5.91 3.49
N ARG A 12 7.96 -6.88 2.84
CA ARG A 12 8.51 -6.71 1.49
C ARG A 12 7.45 -6.27 0.48
N TYR A 13 6.20 -6.71 0.62
CA TYR A 13 5.16 -6.36 -0.33
C TYR A 13 4.66 -4.94 -0.15
N SER A 14 4.55 -4.45 1.10
CA SER A 14 4.23 -3.04 1.36
C SER A 14 5.33 -2.10 0.89
N PHE A 15 6.61 -2.47 1.03
CA PHE A 15 7.72 -1.67 0.49
C PHE A 15 7.70 -1.61 -1.04
N VAL A 16 7.44 -2.73 -1.72
CA VAL A 16 7.26 -2.75 -3.17
C VAL A 16 6.05 -1.89 -3.57
N HIS A 17 4.93 -2.00 -2.85
CA HIS A 17 3.75 -1.19 -3.10
C HIS A 17 4.03 0.32 -2.93
N LEU A 18 4.75 0.70 -1.89
CA LEU A 18 5.17 2.08 -1.66
C LEU A 18 6.01 2.60 -2.83
N LEU A 19 7.03 1.86 -3.24
CA LEU A 19 7.86 2.25 -4.37
C LEU A 19 7.05 2.39 -5.66
N MET A 20 6.20 1.40 -5.96
CA MET A 20 5.35 1.42 -7.16
C MET A 20 4.39 2.59 -7.15
N THR A 21 3.75 2.88 -6.02
CA THR A 21 2.80 4.00 -5.92
C THR A 21 3.50 5.34 -6.06
N LEU A 22 4.69 5.53 -5.47
CA LEU A 22 5.50 6.73 -5.68
C LEU A 22 5.84 6.94 -7.16
N LEU A 23 6.27 5.89 -7.86
CA LEU A 23 6.62 5.98 -9.29
C LEU A 23 5.40 6.31 -10.16
N LEU A 24 4.26 5.67 -9.89
CA LEU A 24 3.07 5.79 -10.73
C LEU A 24 2.26 7.07 -10.47
N PHE A 25 2.24 7.57 -9.24
CA PHE A 25 1.29 8.62 -8.84
C PHE A 25 1.93 9.91 -8.32
N SER A 26 3.26 10.03 -8.27
CA SER A 26 3.95 11.21 -7.71
C SER A 26 3.59 12.54 -8.36
N ARG A 27 3.14 12.52 -9.61
CA ARG A 27 2.75 13.73 -10.37
C ARG A 27 1.25 13.88 -10.54
N SER A 28 0.45 12.91 -10.10
CA SER A 28 -0.97 12.81 -10.48
C SER A 28 -1.86 13.93 -9.94
N PHE A 29 -1.42 14.64 -8.90
CA PHE A 29 -2.19 15.71 -8.27
C PHE A 29 -1.45 17.04 -8.19
N LEU A 30 -0.26 17.18 -8.81
CA LEU A 30 0.56 18.39 -8.66
C LEU A 30 -0.07 19.64 -9.29
N ASP A 31 -0.91 19.48 -10.31
CA ASP A 31 -1.55 20.59 -11.02
C ASP A 31 -2.81 21.13 -10.31
N TYR A 32 -3.23 20.53 -9.20
CA TYR A 32 -4.38 20.98 -8.41
C TYR A 32 -3.95 21.95 -7.30
N GLU A 33 -4.91 22.74 -6.83
CA GLU A 33 -4.72 23.54 -5.63
C GLU A 33 -4.33 22.64 -4.44
N ASN A 34 -3.29 23.03 -3.69
CA ASN A 34 -2.72 22.21 -2.62
C ASN A 34 -2.24 20.81 -3.07
N GLY A 35 -1.86 20.65 -4.35
CA GLY A 35 -1.51 19.37 -4.96
C GLY A 35 -0.46 18.53 -4.23
N ILE A 36 0.51 19.18 -3.57
CA ILE A 36 1.50 18.50 -2.72
C ILE A 36 0.83 17.83 -1.52
N TYR A 37 -0.02 18.55 -0.78
CA TYR A 37 -0.73 18.03 0.38
C TYR A 37 -1.68 16.89 -0.01
N VAL A 38 -2.37 17.04 -1.14
CA VAL A 38 -3.25 16.01 -1.70
C VAL A 38 -2.45 14.75 -2.06
N THR A 39 -1.29 14.91 -2.71
CA THR A 39 -0.39 13.79 -3.05
C THR A 39 0.10 13.06 -1.80
N LEU A 40 0.49 13.81 -0.77
CA LEU A 40 0.91 13.23 0.51
C LEU A 40 -0.23 12.50 1.21
N ALA A 41 -1.44 13.06 1.22
CA ALA A 41 -2.62 12.43 1.80
C ALA A 41 -2.99 11.13 1.06
N PHE A 42 -2.95 11.15 -0.27
CA PHE A 42 -3.16 9.96 -1.09
C PHE A 42 -2.14 8.86 -0.76
N PHE A 43 -0.84 9.19 -0.74
CA PHE A 43 0.21 8.23 -0.41
C PHE A 43 0.09 7.69 1.00
N LEU A 44 -0.20 8.55 1.97
CA LEU A 44 -0.39 8.13 3.35
C LEU A 44 -1.53 7.12 3.45
N LEU A 45 -2.68 7.41 2.84
CA LEU A 45 -3.88 6.57 2.96
C LEU A 45 -3.69 5.18 2.34
N ILE A 46 -3.17 5.09 1.11
CA ILE A 46 -2.99 3.80 0.43
C ILE A 46 -1.88 2.97 1.08
N ASN A 47 -0.75 3.60 1.47
CA ASN A 47 0.38 2.88 2.03
C ASN A 47 0.15 2.49 3.48
N LEU A 48 -0.47 3.36 4.29
CA LEU A 48 -0.82 3.00 5.68
C LEU A 48 -1.75 1.79 5.72
N THR A 49 -2.74 1.77 4.82
CA THR A 49 -3.67 0.63 4.67
C THR A 49 -2.91 -0.63 4.24
N CYS A 50 -1.98 -0.51 3.29
CA CYS A 50 -1.13 -1.61 2.82
C CYS A 50 -0.28 -2.21 3.96
N PHE A 51 0.50 -1.37 4.66
CA PHE A 51 1.36 -1.79 5.77
C PHE A 51 0.57 -2.42 6.91
N THR A 52 -0.59 -1.85 7.24
CA THR A 52 -1.47 -2.35 8.30
C THR A 52 -2.04 -3.72 7.93
N SER A 53 -2.51 -3.87 6.69
CA SER A 53 -3.07 -5.12 6.19
C SER A 53 -1.99 -6.22 6.11
N GLU A 54 -0.79 -5.90 5.63
CA GLU A 54 0.33 -6.84 5.62
C GLU A 54 0.76 -7.23 7.04
N TYR A 55 0.72 -6.30 8.01
CA TYR A 55 0.99 -6.61 9.41
C TYR A 55 0.01 -7.66 9.95
N PHE A 56 -1.29 -7.48 9.71
CA PHE A 56 -2.30 -8.46 10.13
C PHE A 56 -2.10 -9.80 9.45
N LEU A 57 -1.78 -9.80 8.15
CA LEU A 57 -1.54 -11.02 7.38
C LEU A 57 -0.29 -11.77 7.89
N PHE A 58 0.79 -11.04 8.15
CA PHE A 58 2.03 -11.57 8.73
C PHE A 58 1.77 -12.20 10.10
N ARG A 59 1.05 -11.48 10.99
CA ARG A 59 0.66 -11.99 12.31
C ARG A 59 -0.24 -13.22 12.21
N TYR A 60 -1.16 -13.25 11.25
CA TYR A 60 -2.02 -14.38 10.99
C TYR A 60 -1.22 -15.63 10.62
N TYR A 61 -0.30 -15.52 9.66
CA TYR A 61 0.50 -16.67 9.22
C TYR A 61 1.59 -17.08 10.22
N GLN A 62 2.06 -16.17 11.08
CA GLN A 62 2.89 -16.55 12.22
C GLN A 62 2.16 -17.50 13.18
N LYS A 63 0.85 -17.30 13.38
CA LYS A 63 0.02 -18.13 14.26
C LYS A 63 -0.49 -19.41 13.58
N ASN A 64 -0.67 -19.39 12.26
CA ASN A 64 -1.24 -20.50 11.47
C ASN A 64 -0.19 -21.04 10.48
N LYS A 65 0.89 -21.63 11.00
CA LYS A 65 2.05 -22.04 10.20
C LYS A 65 1.74 -23.15 9.20
N GLU A 66 0.71 -23.95 9.44
CA GLU A 66 0.24 -25.00 8.54
C GLU A 66 -0.45 -24.48 7.27
N LYS A 67 -0.83 -23.19 7.23
CA LYS A 67 -1.52 -22.60 6.07
C LYS A 67 -0.53 -22.06 5.04
N ASN A 68 -0.85 -22.28 3.77
CA ASN A 68 -0.07 -21.74 2.66
C ASN A 68 -0.20 -20.21 2.60
N SER A 69 0.86 -19.50 3.01
CA SER A 69 0.91 -18.04 3.04
C SER A 69 0.92 -17.42 1.64
N ASN A 70 1.49 -18.08 0.63
CA ASN A 70 1.62 -17.55 -0.72
C ASN A 70 0.27 -17.18 -1.34
N LYS A 71 -0.77 -18.02 -1.13
CA LYS A 71 -2.13 -17.74 -1.61
C LYS A 71 -2.72 -16.49 -0.96
N GLY A 72 -2.55 -16.31 0.35
CA GLY A 72 -3.06 -15.13 1.05
C GLY A 72 -2.35 -13.86 0.64
N TYR A 73 -1.02 -13.92 0.46
CA TYR A 73 -0.26 -12.77 -0.03
C TYR A 73 -0.62 -12.41 -1.48
N ALA A 74 -0.91 -13.38 -2.34
CA ALA A 74 -1.41 -13.11 -3.68
C ALA A 74 -2.76 -12.36 -3.66
N ILE A 75 -3.72 -12.82 -2.83
CA ILE A 75 -5.01 -12.15 -2.65
C ILE A 75 -4.81 -10.74 -2.08
N PHE A 76 -3.96 -10.59 -1.07
CA PHE A 76 -3.63 -9.29 -0.49
C PHE A 76 -3.12 -8.31 -1.54
N ILE A 77 -2.16 -8.72 -2.38
CA ILE A 77 -1.62 -7.86 -3.45
C ILE A 77 -2.73 -7.47 -4.43
N SER A 78 -3.57 -8.41 -4.87
CA SER A 78 -4.67 -8.11 -5.80
C SER A 78 -5.68 -7.13 -5.21
N VAL A 79 -6.11 -7.34 -3.96
CA VAL A 79 -7.03 -6.44 -3.25
C VAL A 79 -6.40 -5.07 -3.07
N GLN A 80 -5.11 -5.00 -2.70
CA GLN A 80 -4.42 -3.74 -2.49
C GLN A 80 -4.28 -2.93 -3.78
N VAL A 81 -3.98 -3.58 -4.91
CA VAL A 81 -3.94 -2.91 -6.22
C VAL A 81 -5.32 -2.34 -6.57
N PHE A 82 -6.38 -3.14 -6.42
CA PHE A 82 -7.75 -2.69 -6.68
C PHE A 82 -8.14 -1.52 -5.78
N TYR A 83 -7.86 -1.61 -4.48
CA TYR A 83 -8.10 -0.56 -3.50
C TYR A 83 -7.37 0.75 -3.88
N THR A 84 -6.09 0.67 -4.26
CA THR A 84 -5.33 1.85 -4.69
C THR A 84 -5.93 2.52 -5.91
N LEU A 85 -6.37 1.75 -6.92
CA LEU A 85 -7.04 2.30 -8.11
C LEU A 85 -8.37 2.96 -7.77
N LEU A 86 -9.16 2.35 -6.87
CA LEU A 86 -10.42 2.90 -6.40
C LEU A 86 -10.21 4.23 -5.65
N ILE A 87 -9.28 4.28 -4.70
CA ILE A 87 -8.95 5.50 -3.96
C ILE A 87 -8.42 6.59 -4.92
N PHE A 88 -7.58 6.20 -5.88
CA PHE A 88 -7.07 7.14 -6.88
C PHE A 88 -8.22 7.79 -7.67
N LEU A 89 -9.18 7.00 -8.13
CA LEU A 89 -10.36 7.51 -8.82
C LEU A 89 -11.19 8.44 -7.93
N LEU A 90 -11.41 8.08 -6.67
CA LEU A 90 -12.14 8.92 -5.71
C LEU A 90 -11.45 10.28 -5.51
N PHE A 91 -10.12 10.31 -5.33
CA PHE A 91 -9.37 11.57 -5.22
C PHE A 91 -9.52 12.41 -6.49
N LYS A 92 -9.40 11.80 -7.68
CA LYS A 92 -9.60 12.51 -8.94
C LYS A 92 -11.00 13.08 -9.10
N LEU A 93 -12.04 12.34 -8.70
CA LEU A 93 -13.42 12.82 -8.75
C LEU A 93 -13.66 13.98 -7.78
N VAL A 94 -13.17 13.88 -6.54
CA VAL A 94 -13.34 14.92 -5.52
C VAL A 94 -12.60 16.21 -5.88
N LEU A 95 -11.44 16.11 -6.53
CA LEU A 95 -10.66 17.28 -6.95
C LEU A 95 -11.14 17.91 -8.27
N PHE A 96 -11.92 17.16 -9.06
CA PHE A 96 -12.48 17.64 -10.33
C PHE A 96 -13.88 18.24 -10.15
N ALA A 97 -14.63 17.79 -9.14
CA ALA A 97 -15.92 18.35 -8.74
C ALA A 97 -15.75 19.70 -8.04
#